data_AF-A0A8S0QXX4-F1
#
_entry.id   AF-A0A8S0QXX4-F1
#
_cell.length_a   1.000
_cell.length_b   1.000
_cell.length_c   1.000
_cell.angle_alpha   90.00
_cell.angle_beta   90.00
_cell.angle_gamma   90.00
#
_symmetry.space_group_name_H-M   'P 1'
#
loop_
_entity.id
_entity.type
_entity.pdbx_description
1 polymer ?
#
loop_
_entity_poly.entity_id
_entity_poly.type
_entity_poly.pdbx_seq_one_letter_code
_entity_poly.pdbx_strand_id
1 'polypeptide(L)'
;MIQLKSLAEELKAIIKGLEKVKQELAGSENDGPVSETFCETLKEFVGAAETEVALGRNADALALYFGEDPACCPFEQVVAILLNFVKLFCKAHEENWKQAELEKKKAQKEAKMENAKGINLTN
;
A
#
# COMPACT_ATOMS: atom_id res chain seq x y z
N MET A 1 -7.62 -15.70 -6.95
CA MET A 1 -7.69 -14.77 -5.81
C MET A 1 -6.61 -15.20 -4.84
N ILE A 2 -5.60 -14.37 -4.61
CA ILE A 2 -4.57 -14.65 -3.59
C ILE A 2 -5.29 -14.59 -2.23
N GLN A 3 -5.09 -15.61 -1.38
CA GLN A 3 -5.69 -15.67 -0.04
C GLN A 3 -4.67 -15.16 0.98
N LEU A 4 -4.73 -13.90 1.43
CA LEU A 4 -3.68 -13.43 2.36
C LEU A 4 -3.76 -14.07 3.73
N LYS A 5 -4.89 -14.65 4.13
CA LYS A 5 -4.89 -15.46 5.37
C LYS A 5 -3.87 -16.59 5.28
N SER A 6 -3.80 -17.29 4.14
CA SER A 6 -2.77 -18.29 3.87
C SER A 6 -1.39 -17.64 3.85
N LEU A 7 -1.25 -16.48 3.19
CA LEU A 7 0.03 -15.77 3.09
C LEU A 7 0.57 -15.29 4.45
N ALA A 8 -0.29 -14.80 5.33
CA ALA A 8 0.06 -14.36 6.68
C ALA A 8 0.44 -15.54 7.58
N GLU A 9 -0.28 -16.66 7.46
CA GLU A 9 0.06 -17.92 8.13
C GLU A 9 1.39 -18.48 7.62
N GLU A 10 1.65 -18.40 6.31
CA GLU A 10 2.92 -18.78 5.68
C GLU A 10 4.07 -17.87 6.13
N LEU A 11 3.90 -16.54 6.11
CA LEU A 11 4.91 -15.59 6.61
C LEU A 11 5.24 -15.82 8.09
N LYS A 12 4.23 -16.09 8.92
CA LYS A 12 4.44 -16.42 10.34
C LYS A 12 5.18 -17.73 10.52
N ALA A 13 4.88 -18.74 9.70
CA ALA A 13 5.59 -20.01 9.69
C ALA A 13 7.06 -19.84 9.25
N ILE A 14 7.31 -18.99 8.24
CA ILE A 14 8.65 -18.64 7.75
C ILE A 14 9.45 -17.94 8.86
N ILE A 15 8.88 -16.93 9.53
CA ILE A 15 9.53 -16.22 10.65
C ILE A 15 9.93 -17.21 11.75
N LYS A 16 9.02 -18.10 12.15
CA LYS A 16 9.29 -19.11 13.17
C LYS A 16 10.34 -20.13 12.72
N GLY A 17 10.35 -20.49 11.43
CA GLY A 17 11.39 -21.33 10.85
C GLY A 17 12.76 -20.65 10.91
N LEU A 18 12.82 -19.37 10.54
CA LEU A 18 14.03 -18.57 10.56
C LEU A 18 14.59 -18.41 11.99
N GLU A 19 13.74 -18.22 13.00
CA GLU A 19 14.16 -18.21 14.41
C GLU A 19 14.85 -19.51 14.83
N LYS A 20 14.34 -20.67 14.38
CA LYS A 20 14.97 -21.97 14.66
C LYS A 20 16.31 -22.12 13.95
N VAL A 21 16.40 -21.72 12.69
CA VAL A 21 17.65 -21.74 11.92
C VAL A 21 18.72 -20.88 12.60
N LYS A 22 18.34 -19.73 13.18
CA LYS A 22 19.26 -18.88 13.97
C LYS A 22 19.73 -19.56 15.26
N GLN A 23 18.86 -20.34 15.92
CA GLN A 23 19.24 -21.11 17.10
C GLN A 23 20.22 -22.24 16.73
N GLU A 24 19.97 -22.93 15.63
CA GLU A 24 20.88 -23.97 15.10
C GLU A 24 22.25 -23.38 14.75
N LEU A 25 22.29 -22.22 14.09
CA LEU A 25 23.52 -21.49 13.79
C LEU A 25 24.32 -21.14 15.07
N ALA A 26 23.65 -20.62 16.10
CA ALA A 26 24.29 -20.29 17.36
C ALA A 26 24.82 -21.53 18.10
N GLY A 27 24.15 -22.68 17.94
CA GLY A 27 24.63 -23.96 18.43
C GLY A 27 25.89 -24.42 17.69
N SER A 28 25.87 -24.35 16.36
CA SER A 28 26.94 -24.90 15.51
C SER A 28 28.24 -24.11 15.58
N GLU A 29 28.23 -22.85 16.01
CA GLU A 29 29.45 -22.05 16.24
C GLU A 29 30.38 -22.67 17.30
N ASN A 30 29.87 -23.54 18.18
CA ASN A 30 30.65 -24.20 19.23
C ASN A 30 31.18 -25.59 18.83
N ASP A 31 30.84 -26.09 17.63
CA ASP A 31 31.19 -27.46 17.20
C ASP A 31 32.62 -27.57 16.63
N GLY A 32 33.34 -26.46 16.52
CA GLY A 32 34.71 -26.42 16.02
C GLY A 32 34.81 -26.50 14.49
N PRO A 33 35.99 -26.84 13.92
CA PRO A 33 36.24 -26.70 12.48
C PRO A 33 35.32 -27.51 11.57
N VAL A 34 34.68 -28.56 12.09
CA VAL A 34 33.76 -29.42 11.33
C VAL A 34 32.48 -28.70 10.90
N SER A 35 32.08 -27.62 11.60
CA SER A 35 30.87 -26.85 11.32
C SER A 35 31.13 -25.53 10.59
N GLU A 36 32.38 -25.21 10.26
CA GLU A 36 32.76 -23.90 9.71
C GLU A 36 31.99 -23.56 8.42
N THR A 37 32.01 -24.46 7.44
CA THR A 37 31.27 -24.29 6.17
C THR A 37 29.76 -24.22 6.37
N PHE A 38 29.23 -24.96 7.35
CA PHE A 38 27.81 -24.93 7.69
C PHE A 38 27.42 -23.56 8.29
N CYS A 39 28.24 -23.04 9.22
CA CYS A 39 28.02 -21.74 9.84
C CYS A 39 28.09 -20.60 8.82
N GLU A 40 29.06 -20.62 7.90
CA GLU A 40 29.15 -19.62 6.82
C GLU A 40 27.90 -19.64 5.93
N THR A 41 27.50 -20.84 5.48
CA THR A 41 26.32 -21.00 4.62
C THR A 41 25.03 -20.54 5.31
N LEU A 42 24.84 -20.88 6.59
CA LEU A 42 23.66 -20.45 7.35
C LEU A 42 23.65 -18.94 7.59
N LYS A 43 24.81 -18.30 7.81
CA LYS A 43 24.90 -16.84 7.99
C LYS A 43 24.42 -16.10 6.75
N GLU A 44 24.86 -16.53 5.56
CA GLU A 44 24.40 -15.96 4.29
C GLU A 44 22.90 -16.17 4.08
N PHE A 45 22.42 -17.39 4.31
CA PHE A 45 21.00 -17.72 4.20
C PHE A 45 20.12 -16.87 5.14
N VAL A 46 20.51 -16.76 6.42
CA VAL A 46 19.77 -15.96 7.40
C VAL A 46 19.74 -14.48 7.00
N GLY A 47 20.86 -13.91 6.56
CA GLY A 47 20.92 -12.51 6.13
C GLY A 47 20.00 -12.20 4.93
N ALA A 48 19.98 -13.11 3.94
CA ALA A 48 19.07 -12.99 2.80
C ALA A 48 17.60 -13.11 3.24
N ALA A 49 17.26 -14.11 4.05
CA ALA A 49 15.91 -14.35 4.54
C ALA A 49 15.38 -13.20 5.43
N GLU A 50 16.22 -12.61 6.28
CA GLU A 50 15.83 -11.46 7.11
C GLU A 50 15.47 -10.22 6.27
N THR A 51 16.18 -10.00 5.16
CA THR A 51 15.89 -8.91 4.22
C THR A 51 14.53 -9.08 3.56
N GLU A 52 14.19 -10.30 3.14
CA GLU A 52 12.88 -10.60 2.54
C GLU A 52 11.74 -10.49 3.56
N VAL A 53 11.94 -10.96 4.79
CA VAL A 53 10.96 -10.84 5.89
C VAL A 53 10.70 -9.36 6.25
N ALA A 54 11.72 -8.50 6.19
CA ALA A 54 11.57 -7.08 6.46
C ALA A 54 10.62 -6.37 5.48
N LEU A 55 10.61 -6.78 4.21
CA LEU A 55 9.67 -6.24 3.21
C LEU A 55 8.22 -6.55 3.56
N GLY A 56 7.95 -7.71 4.18
CA GLY A 56 6.61 -8.08 4.67
C GLY A 56 6.11 -7.18 5.81
N ARG A 57 7.02 -6.66 6.66
CA ARG A 57 6.68 -5.77 7.79
C ARG A 57 6.34 -4.34 7.36
N ASN A 58 6.67 -3.92 6.14
CA ASN A 58 6.27 -2.61 5.60
C ASN A 58 4.74 -2.49 5.43
N ALA A 59 4.03 -3.61 5.30
CA ALA A 59 2.58 -3.65 5.26
C ALA A 59 1.95 -3.20 6.60
N ASP A 60 2.51 -3.64 7.72
CA ASP A 60 2.03 -3.28 9.07
C ASP A 60 2.25 -1.78 9.35
N ALA A 61 3.36 -1.22 8.88
CA ALA A 61 3.65 0.22 9.01
C ALA A 61 2.62 1.09 8.26
N LEU A 62 2.08 0.60 7.14
CA LEU A 62 1.03 1.30 6.39
C LEU A 62 -0.30 1.31 7.17
N ALA A 63 -0.66 0.22 7.84
CA ALA A 63 -1.85 0.17 8.69
C ALA A 63 -1.74 1.16 9.85
N LEU A 64 -0.58 1.20 10.52
CA LEU A 64 -0.31 2.17 11.59
C LEU A 64 -0.38 3.63 11.11
N TYR A 65 0.10 3.93 9.90
CA TYR A 65 0.03 5.28 9.32
C TYR A 65 -1.40 5.80 9.16
N PHE A 66 -2.35 4.91 8.82
CA PHE A 66 -3.77 5.24 8.73
C PHE A 66 -4.51 5.18 10.09
N GLY A 67 -3.80 4.91 11.20
CA GLY A 67 -4.38 4.81 12.53
C GLY A 67 -5.15 3.52 12.80
N GLU A 68 -4.95 2.51 11.95
CA GLU A 68 -5.57 1.19 12.05
C GLU A 68 -4.67 0.24 12.86
N ASP A 69 -5.27 -0.74 13.54
CA ASP A 69 -4.52 -1.81 14.21
C ASP A 69 -4.09 -2.87 13.17
N PRO A 70 -2.78 -3.12 12.97
CA PRO A 70 -2.30 -4.16 12.05
C PRO A 70 -2.84 -5.56 12.37
N ALA A 71 -3.22 -5.83 13.62
CA ALA A 71 -3.82 -7.09 14.02
C ALA A 71 -5.32 -7.20 13.67
N CYS A 72 -6.02 -6.07 13.50
CA CYS A 72 -7.46 -6.01 13.20
C CYS A 72 -7.77 -5.70 11.73
N CYS A 73 -6.78 -5.26 10.95
CA CYS A 73 -6.95 -4.94 9.54
C CYS A 73 -6.24 -5.96 8.65
N PRO A 74 -6.98 -6.89 8.00
CA PRO A 74 -6.42 -7.66 6.91
C PRO A 74 -5.85 -6.68 5.88
N PHE A 75 -4.62 -6.89 5.42
CA PHE A 75 -4.03 -6.07 4.37
C PHE A 75 -4.93 -6.02 3.11
N GLU A 76 -5.79 -7.03 2.88
CA GLU A 76 -6.85 -6.94 1.87
C GLU A 76 -7.86 -5.82 2.11
N GLN A 77 -8.26 -5.56 3.35
CA GLN A 77 -9.16 -4.44 3.67
C GLN A 77 -8.46 -3.11 3.41
N VAL A 78 -7.20 -2.97 3.79
CA VAL A 78 -6.41 -1.76 3.49
C VAL A 78 -6.30 -1.53 1.99
N VAL A 79 -5.96 -2.58 1.22
CA VAL A 79 -5.89 -2.53 -0.24
C VAL A 79 -7.26 -2.27 -0.87
N ALA A 80 -8.33 -2.86 -0.35
CA ALA A 80 -9.70 -2.64 -0.84
C ALA A 80 -10.19 -1.22 -0.56
N ILE A 81 -9.88 -0.66 0.62
CA ILE A 81 -10.18 0.73 0.99
C ILE A 81 -9.41 1.68 0.08
N LEU A 82 -8.10 1.48 -0.09
CA LEU A 82 -7.28 2.30 -0.99
C LEU A 82 -7.78 2.21 -2.45
N LEU A 83 -8.11 1.01 -2.92
CA LEU A 83 -8.63 0.80 -4.27
C LEU A 83 -9.99 1.50 -4.46
N ASN A 84 -10.89 1.40 -3.48
CA ASN A 84 -12.18 2.10 -3.52
C ASN A 84 -12.02 3.61 -3.43
N PHE A 85 -11.11 4.10 -2.59
CA PHE A 85 -10.79 5.52 -2.49
C PHE A 85 -10.29 6.07 -3.83
N VAL A 86 -9.31 5.41 -4.45
CA VAL A 86 -8.77 5.83 -5.76
C VAL A 86 -9.86 5.82 -6.83
N LYS A 87 -10.72 4.78 -6.87
CA LYS A 87 -11.85 4.72 -7.81
C LYS A 87 -12.84 5.87 -7.61
N LEU A 88 -13.25 6.13 -6.36
CA LEU A 88 -14.17 7.21 -6.03
C LEU A 88 -13.56 8.58 -6.31
N PHE A 89 -12.28 8.77 -5.99
CA PHE A 89 -11.56 10.01 -6.24
C PHE A 89 -11.45 10.33 -7.73
N CYS A 90 -11.09 9.34 -8.56
CA CYS A 90 -11.05 9.52 -10.01
C CYS A 90 -12.43 9.88 -10.58
N LYS A 91 -13.49 9.22 -10.10
CA LYS A 91 -14.87 9.51 -10.51
C LYS A 91 -15.28 10.94 -10.11
N ALA A 92 -15.05 11.33 -8.87
CA ALA A 92 -15.35 12.68 -8.39
C ALA A 92 -14.54 13.75 -9.15
N HIS A 93 -13.29 13.46 -9.50
CA HIS A 93 -12.47 14.36 -10.31
C HIS A 93 -13.06 14.58 -11.70
N GLU A 94 -13.51 13.51 -12.36
CA GLU A 94 -14.16 13.61 -13.67
C GLU A 94 -15.50 14.36 -13.60
N GLU A 95 -16.29 14.12 -12.56
CA GLU A 95 -17.56 14.82 -12.32
C GLU A 95 -17.35 16.31 -12.06
N ASN A 96 -16.37 16.67 -11.23
CA ASN A 96 -15.99 18.06 -10.96
C ASN A 96 -15.53 18.78 -12.23
N TRP A 97 -14.76 18.11 -13.09
CA TRP A 97 -14.33 18.66 -14.37
C TRP A 97 -15.53 19.00 -15.28
N LYS A 98 -16.47 18.06 -15.43
CA LYS A 98 -17.69 18.26 -16.25
C LYS A 98 -18.55 19.40 -15.70
N GLN A 99 -18.71 19.47 -14.38
CA GLN A 99 -19.46 20.52 -13.70
C GLN A 99 -18.84 21.90 -13.96
N ALA A 100 -17.53 22.03 -13.79
CA ALA A 100 -16.80 23.29 -14.03
C ALA A 100 -16.93 23.77 -15.49
N GLU A 101 -16.90 22.84 -16.46
CA GLU A 101 -17.08 23.20 -17.87
C GLU A 101 -18.52 23.67 -18.18
N LEU A 102 -19.52 23.03 -17.57
CA LEU A 102 -20.92 23.41 -17.73
C LEU A 102 -21.19 24.80 -17.12
N GLU A 103 -20.66 25.06 -15.93
CA GLU A 103 -20.75 26.37 -15.26
C GLU A 103 -20.07 27.47 -16.07
N LYS A 104 -18.88 27.20 -16.62
CA LYS A 104 -18.20 28.14 -17.52
C LYS A 104 -19.03 28.46 -18.76
N LYS A 105 -19.66 27.46 -19.39
CA LYS A 105 -20.55 27.67 -20.56
C LYS A 105 -21.80 28.46 -20.18
N LYS A 106 -22.39 28.21 -19.01
CA LYS A 106 -23.57 28.92 -18.52
C LYS A 106 -23.24 30.39 -18.25
N ALA A 107 -22.15 30.67 -17.52
CA ALA A 107 -21.69 32.03 -17.25
C ALA A 107 -21.39 32.81 -18.54
N GLN A 108 -20.79 32.17 -19.55
CA GLN A 108 -20.55 32.81 -20.86
C GLN A 108 -21.85 33.13 -21.61
N LYS A 109 -22.87 32.26 -21.53
CA LYS A 109 -24.18 32.52 -22.17
C LYS A 109 -24.91 33.66 -21.46
N GLU A 110 -24.92 33.67 -20.13
CA GLU A 110 -25.54 34.73 -19.32
C GLU A 110 -24.88 36.09 -19.59
N ALA A 111 -23.55 36.16 -19.59
CA ALA A 111 -22.81 37.38 -19.92
C ALA A 111 -23.09 37.90 -21.34
N LYS A 112 -23.25 37.00 -22.33
CA LYS A 112 -23.65 37.39 -23.70
C LYS A 112 -25.08 37.92 -23.76
N MET A 113 -26.01 37.32 -23.01
CA MET A 113 -27.40 37.79 -22.94
C MET A 113 -27.52 39.15 -22.25
N GLU A 114 -26.78 39.42 -21.17
CA GLU A 114 -26.75 40.74 -20.54
C GLU A 114 -26.16 41.81 -21.45
N ASN A 115 -25.03 41.52 -22.10
CA ASN A 115 -24.43 42.46 -23.07
C ASN A 115 -25.38 42.77 -24.24
N ALA A 116 -26.08 41.76 -24.78
CA ALA A 116 -27.05 41.98 -25.84
C ALA A 116 -28.24 42.84 -25.40
N LYS A 117 -28.70 42.71 -24.15
CA LYS A 117 -29.80 43.54 -23.61
C LYS A 117 -29.35 44.99 -23.35
N GLY A 118 -28.12 45.21 -22.88
CA GLY A 118 -27.57 46.55 -22.68
C GLY A 118 -27.39 47.36 -23.97
N ILE A 119 -27.05 46.69 -25.08
CA ILE A 119 -26.92 47.33 -26.41
C ILE A 119 -28.29 47.76 -26.98
N ASN A 120 -29.38 47.05 -26.66
CA ASN A 120 -30.72 47.39 -27.16
C ASN A 120 -31.39 48.57 -26.43
N LEU A 121 -30.83 49.05 -25.30
CA LEU A 121 -31.35 50.18 -24.51
C LEU A 121 -30.61 51.50 -24.76
N THR A 122 -29.60 51.50 -25.63
CA THR A 122 -28.70 52.65 -25.86
C THR A 122 -28.76 53.22 -27.28
N ASN A 123 -29.74 52.82 -28.09
CA ASN A 123 -30.01 53.38 -29.42
C ASN A 123 -31.29 54.22 -29.45
#